data_AF-A0AAI9STY7-F1
#
_entry.id   AF-A0AAI9STY7-F1
#
_cell.length_a   1.000
_cell.length_b   1.000
_cell.length_c   1.000
_cell.angle_alpha   90.00
_cell.angle_beta   90.00
_cell.angle_gamma   90.00
#
_symmetry.space_group_name_H-M   'P 1'
#
loop_
_entity.id
_entity.type
_entity.pdbx_description
1 polymer ?
#
loop_
_entity_poly.entity_id
_entity_poly.type
_entity_poly.pdbx_seq_one_letter_code
_entity_poly.pdbx_strand_id
1 'polypeptide(L)'
;MNIVRQAKAIKDNSVLEVPINSFIRRVGSEQVQNSGPLLKCIDTLINNNETLLLKKFKLEPIYDQYEFRQQIWDNLKRRKPDIDARLSQRQKENHHSQSILYTPKYNKFIKELYPLRSDNDYRLFQPSERFFDLKSNHDKYSRINQESLYRRYLDLPKPAPRYLPFRILQDFLDKFALSNAQFANRNVIEGCKLKGDTASAVSAIVAENQRRRDYLNMVKRVFNDLKDANFEITEQEQIRLIYLSYFKDQKDILDGIEDTNNTKELGYNEFTFNDYKSILKTSSERSDVYGILLFLATRHDRFDVIQSILPRIGMGEIIGHEKDKPNNKLKNKDDKNKDHRSFKPIDISLLNLVGFFVNHIERPGYSTYLAKTIEKIKKIPVINGKIVDHLIKMLVDLKLIRHAELLFETAYFKSQGEESQMTQEWLYVYTKLKVLTGDKETFYKLSPSHVSFTSLFRGYRECQQPFERVKQLLLIMDKLSTQTMSTTMYFEIFKGFLSRADWEFDDLIFVLARLVKEIDSGKNDNDQYSLKKLISKGALNINVELQLYMAEFEPARLNPDLRLSRLLMELIFMVCETKLRALEEDTILAEKRLSQTKLSWLQMMEDIPRIGSGMQADRLAYINKIVLIDILSIMF
;
A
#
# COMPACT_ATOMS: atom_id res chain seq x y z
N MET A 1 17.91 -11.80 -17.56
CA MET A 1 17.87 -10.46 -16.91
C MET A 1 18.41 -10.46 -15.47
N ASN A 2 18.05 -11.40 -14.58
CA ASN A 2 18.51 -11.41 -13.18
C ASN A 2 20.03 -11.58 -12.96
N ILE A 3 20.75 -12.30 -13.83
CA ILE A 3 22.20 -12.57 -13.67
C ILE A 3 23.05 -11.33 -13.95
N VAL A 4 22.61 -10.44 -14.85
CA VAL A 4 23.31 -9.18 -15.18
C VAL A 4 23.12 -8.14 -14.07
N ARG A 5 21.90 -8.05 -13.48
CA ARG A 5 21.64 -7.29 -12.25
C ARG A 5 22.54 -7.76 -11.10
N GLN A 6 22.68 -9.08 -10.92
CA GLN A 6 23.55 -9.69 -9.92
C GLN A 6 25.03 -9.33 -10.14
N ALA A 7 25.55 -9.51 -11.36
CA ALA A 7 26.95 -9.23 -11.65
C ALA A 7 27.32 -7.75 -11.47
N LYS A 8 26.41 -6.82 -11.81
CA LYS A 8 26.65 -5.38 -11.61
C LYS A 8 26.42 -4.91 -10.17
N ALA A 9 25.39 -5.39 -9.47
CA ALA A 9 25.20 -5.06 -8.06
C ALA A 9 26.37 -5.57 -7.20
N ILE A 10 26.89 -6.77 -7.48
CA ILE A 10 28.07 -7.33 -6.80
C ILE A 10 29.34 -6.52 -7.13
N LYS A 11 29.49 -6.04 -8.37
CA LYS A 11 30.64 -5.22 -8.79
C LYS A 11 30.60 -3.78 -8.29
N ASP A 12 29.40 -3.21 -8.10
CA ASP A 12 29.14 -1.86 -7.60
C ASP A 12 28.82 -1.80 -6.09
N ASN A 13 28.89 -2.94 -5.39
CA ASN A 13 28.60 -3.03 -3.94
C ASN A 13 29.41 -2.02 -3.12
N SER A 14 30.67 -1.76 -3.51
CA SER A 14 31.54 -0.79 -2.83
C SER A 14 30.97 0.63 -2.81
N VAL A 15 30.18 1.02 -3.82
CA VAL A 15 29.56 2.36 -3.91
C VAL A 15 28.35 2.50 -2.99
N LEU A 16 27.59 1.41 -2.82
CA LEU A 16 26.35 1.39 -2.02
C LEU A 16 26.60 1.07 -0.54
N GLU A 17 27.67 0.36 -0.23
CA GLU A 17 27.98 -0.13 1.11
C GLU A 17 28.09 1.00 2.14
N VAL A 18 28.80 2.08 1.81
CA VAL A 18 28.98 3.22 2.73
C VAL A 18 27.64 3.91 3.06
N PRO A 19 26.82 4.32 2.08
CA PRO A 19 25.49 4.87 2.34
C PRO A 19 24.58 3.93 3.15
N ILE A 20 24.55 2.64 2.79
CA ILE A 20 23.70 1.64 3.45
C ILE A 20 24.12 1.47 4.92
N ASN A 21 25.40 1.20 5.17
CA ASN A 21 25.92 1.01 6.52
C ASN A 21 25.77 2.27 7.36
N SER A 22 25.95 3.45 6.76
CA SER A 22 25.74 4.70 7.47
C SER A 22 24.27 4.92 7.84
N PHE A 23 23.33 4.54 6.97
CA PHE A 23 21.90 4.57 7.27
C PHE A 23 21.53 3.59 8.39
N ILE A 24 21.99 2.33 8.30
CA ILE A 24 21.77 1.30 9.34
C ILE A 24 22.31 1.77 10.68
N ARG A 25 23.51 2.35 10.73
CA ARG A 25 24.10 2.91 11.96
C ARG A 25 23.24 4.01 12.55
N ARG A 26 22.73 4.94 11.73
CA ARG A 26 21.82 6.00 12.19
C ARG A 26 20.55 5.41 12.79
N VAL A 27 19.88 4.49 12.09
CA VAL A 27 18.67 3.83 12.60
C VAL A 27 18.97 3.12 13.92
N GLY A 28 20.07 2.36 13.98
CA GLY A 28 20.51 1.69 15.19
C GLY A 28 20.75 2.65 16.36
N SER A 29 21.41 3.79 16.14
CA SER A 29 21.62 4.79 17.20
C SER A 29 20.31 5.42 17.68
N GLU A 30 19.40 5.76 16.77
CA GLU A 30 18.10 6.36 17.11
C GLU A 30 17.22 5.36 17.89
N GLN A 31 17.24 4.08 17.52
CA GLN A 31 16.46 3.05 18.20
C GLN A 31 17.06 2.62 19.55
N VAL A 32 18.38 2.72 19.75
CA VAL A 32 18.99 2.56 21.08
C VAL A 32 18.62 3.73 22.00
N GLN A 33 18.56 4.96 21.47
CA GLN A 33 18.23 6.18 22.23
C GLN A 33 16.73 6.51 22.24
N ASN A 34 15.86 5.58 21.84
CA ASN A 34 14.44 5.87 21.71
C ASN A 34 13.83 6.31 23.06
N SER A 35 12.96 7.31 23.00
CA SER A 35 12.27 7.90 24.14
C SER A 35 10.92 7.21 24.44
N GLY A 36 10.61 6.12 23.73
CA GLY A 36 9.41 5.32 23.88
C GLY A 36 8.38 5.49 22.74
N PRO A 37 7.09 5.28 23.03
CA PRO A 37 6.02 5.38 22.03
C PRO A 37 5.90 6.78 21.42
N LEU A 38 5.35 6.85 20.20
CA LEU A 38 5.23 8.10 19.44
C LEU A 38 4.50 9.22 20.19
N LEU A 39 3.38 8.91 20.85
CA LEU A 39 2.59 9.90 21.56
C LEU A 39 3.38 10.50 22.74
N LYS A 40 4.07 9.65 23.51
CA LYS A 40 4.98 10.09 24.58
C LYS A 40 6.07 11.01 24.04
N CYS A 41 6.64 10.69 22.87
CA CYS A 41 7.64 11.53 22.22
C CYS A 41 7.07 12.89 21.80
N ILE A 42 5.82 12.94 21.32
CA ILE A 42 5.13 14.20 21.02
C ILE A 42 4.98 15.04 22.30
N ASP A 43 4.53 14.41 23.39
CA ASP A 43 4.35 15.10 24.67
C ASP A 43 5.69 15.62 25.22
N THR A 44 6.76 14.82 25.15
CA THR A 44 8.12 15.25 25.51
C THR A 44 8.59 16.43 24.66
N LEU A 45 8.38 16.39 23.35
CA LEU A 45 8.75 17.50 22.46
C LEU A 45 7.98 18.78 22.78
N ILE A 46 6.69 18.68 23.10
CA ILE A 46 5.87 19.82 23.50
C ILE A 46 6.40 20.38 24.81
N ASN A 47 6.54 19.55 25.85
CA ASN A 47 6.97 19.97 27.19
C ASN A 47 8.37 20.61 27.18
N ASN A 48 9.31 20.05 26.42
CA ASN A 48 10.69 20.57 26.36
C ASN A 48 10.79 21.89 25.57
N ASN A 49 9.78 22.24 24.76
CA ASN A 49 9.83 23.38 23.84
C ASN A 49 8.65 24.34 24.00
N GLU A 50 7.96 24.35 25.15
CA GLU A 50 6.73 25.13 25.38
C GLU A 50 6.92 26.62 25.05
N THR A 51 8.00 27.23 25.52
CA THR A 51 8.32 28.65 25.30
C THR A 51 8.50 28.99 23.82
N LEU A 52 9.13 28.09 23.06
CA LEU A 52 9.32 28.24 21.61
C LEU A 52 7.99 28.12 20.87
N LEU A 53 7.16 27.14 21.26
CA LEU A 53 5.86 26.90 20.64
C LEU A 53 4.87 28.03 20.93
N LEU A 54 4.86 28.58 22.15
CA LEU A 54 4.09 29.76 22.53
C LEU A 54 4.38 30.95 21.61
N LYS A 55 5.67 31.28 21.46
CA LYS A 55 6.10 32.38 20.59
C LYS A 55 5.72 32.13 19.13
N LYS A 56 5.83 30.88 18.67
CA LYS A 56 5.58 30.50 17.28
C LYS A 56 4.10 30.52 16.92
N PHE A 57 3.23 30.07 17.81
CA PHE A 57 1.79 30.03 17.60
C PHE A 57 1.06 31.29 18.08
N LYS A 58 1.78 32.24 18.69
CA LYS A 58 1.22 33.48 19.25
C LYS A 58 0.09 33.20 20.24
N LEU A 59 0.30 32.21 21.11
CA LEU A 59 -0.64 31.84 22.15
C LEU A 59 -0.41 32.72 23.38
N GLU A 60 -1.48 33.15 24.03
CA GLU A 60 -1.40 33.82 25.33
C GLU A 60 -0.97 32.80 26.40
N PRO A 61 -0.23 33.21 27.45
CA PRO A 61 0.09 32.34 28.56
C PRO A 61 -1.20 31.98 29.32
N ILE A 62 -1.62 30.71 29.22
CA ILE A 62 -2.80 30.18 29.90
C ILE A 62 -2.35 29.45 31.16
N TYR A 63 -3.07 29.63 32.28
CA TYR A 63 -2.78 28.97 33.55
C TYR A 63 -3.16 27.48 33.56
N ASP A 64 -4.15 27.07 32.76
CA ASP A 64 -4.53 25.67 32.58
C ASP A 64 -3.60 24.95 31.58
N GLN A 65 -2.82 24.00 32.09
CA GLN A 65 -1.91 23.17 31.29
C GLN A 65 -2.63 22.27 30.28
N TYR A 66 -3.87 21.85 30.56
CA TYR A 66 -4.64 21.01 29.65
C TYR A 66 -5.17 21.80 28.46
N GLU A 67 -5.78 22.96 28.73
CA GLU A 67 -6.25 23.88 27.68
C GLU A 67 -5.07 24.35 26.80
N PHE A 68 -3.94 24.68 27.43
CA PHE A 68 -2.71 25.02 26.73
C PHE A 68 -2.22 23.92 25.78
N ARG A 69 -2.14 22.67 26.27
CA ARG A 69 -1.74 21.52 25.44
C ARG A 69 -2.73 21.29 24.31
N GLN A 70 -4.02 21.43 24.57
CA GLN A 70 -5.05 21.29 23.54
C GLN A 70 -4.90 22.34 22.44
N GLN A 71 -4.61 23.60 22.77
CA GLN A 71 -4.38 24.65 21.78
C GLN A 71 -3.12 24.43 20.94
N ILE A 72 -2.04 23.92 21.55
CA ILE A 72 -0.84 23.50 20.80
C ILE A 72 -1.20 22.34 19.87
N TRP A 73 -1.89 21.32 20.37
CA TRP A 73 -2.37 20.19 19.57
C TRP A 73 -3.24 20.64 18.41
N ASP A 74 -4.15 21.57 18.62
CA ASP A 74 -5.02 22.11 17.58
C ASP A 74 -4.23 22.90 16.53
N ASN A 75 -3.25 23.69 16.92
CA ASN A 75 -2.36 24.40 15.97
C ASN A 75 -1.40 23.46 15.22
N LEU A 76 -1.03 22.34 15.82
CA LEU A 76 -0.22 21.30 15.19
C LEU A 76 -1.05 20.46 14.21
N LYS A 77 -2.26 20.04 14.62
CA LYS A 77 -3.26 19.30 13.84
C LYS A 77 -3.83 20.12 12.69
N ARG A 78 -3.98 21.44 12.87
CA ARG A 78 -4.19 22.38 11.77
C ARG A 78 -3.01 22.23 10.81
N ARG A 79 -3.17 21.37 9.81
CA ARG A 79 -2.69 21.69 8.47
C ARG A 79 -3.25 23.08 8.25
N LYS A 80 -2.42 24.10 7.95
CA LYS A 80 -2.99 25.24 7.23
C LYS A 80 -3.70 24.55 6.07
N PRO A 81 -5.03 24.54 6.00
CA PRO A 81 -5.61 24.07 4.78
C PRO A 81 -5.07 25.10 3.80
N ASP A 82 -4.18 24.68 2.90
CA ASP A 82 -4.13 25.31 1.60
C ASP A 82 -5.53 25.04 1.03
N ILE A 83 -6.56 25.74 1.56
CA ILE A 83 -7.88 25.73 0.97
C ILE A 83 -7.58 26.39 -0.34
N ASP A 84 -7.57 25.56 -1.37
CA ASP A 84 -7.41 26.02 -2.71
C ASP A 84 -8.30 27.26 -2.90
N ALA A 85 -7.68 28.37 -3.31
CA ALA A 85 -8.39 29.61 -3.54
C ALA A 85 -9.58 29.39 -4.48
N ARG A 86 -9.46 28.44 -5.42
CA ARG A 86 -10.52 28.01 -6.34
C ARG A 86 -11.65 27.27 -5.66
N LEU A 87 -11.36 26.45 -4.65
CA LEU A 87 -12.39 25.79 -3.86
C LEU A 87 -13.18 26.81 -3.03
N SER A 88 -12.47 27.78 -2.44
CA SER A 88 -13.09 28.91 -1.73
C SER A 88 -13.96 29.76 -2.65
N GLN A 89 -13.49 30.02 -3.87
CA GLN A 89 -14.24 30.75 -4.89
C GLN A 89 -15.47 29.98 -5.35
N ARG A 90 -15.33 28.67 -5.63
CA ARG A 90 -16.45 27.79 -5.98
C ARG A 90 -17.53 27.77 -4.90
N GLN A 91 -17.14 27.76 -3.62
CA GLN A 91 -18.10 27.84 -2.53
C GLN A 91 -18.91 29.14 -2.59
N LYS A 92 -18.26 30.29 -2.81
CA LYS A 92 -18.93 31.59 -2.95
C LYS A 92 -19.85 31.66 -4.17
N GLU A 93 -19.40 31.17 -5.32
CA GLU A 93 -20.15 31.20 -6.59
C GLU A 93 -21.35 30.24 -6.60
N ASN A 94 -21.20 29.06 -5.99
CA ASN A 94 -22.28 28.07 -5.92
C ASN A 94 -23.41 28.52 -4.98
N HIS A 95 -23.11 29.32 -3.94
CA HIS A 95 -24.15 29.94 -3.09
C HIS A 95 -25.08 30.92 -3.85
N HIS A 96 -24.69 31.39 -5.04
CA HIS A 96 -25.47 32.34 -5.85
C HIS A 96 -26.23 31.67 -7.01
N SER A 97 -26.11 30.33 -7.15
CA SER A 97 -26.73 29.54 -8.23
C SER A 97 -28.12 29.03 -7.82
N GLN A 98 -29.04 28.98 -8.78
CA GLN A 98 -30.51 28.94 -8.66
C GLN A 98 -31.13 27.69 -7.98
N SER A 99 -32.42 27.83 -7.63
CA SER A 99 -33.34 26.85 -7.02
C SER A 99 -33.04 25.39 -7.30
N ILE A 100 -32.79 24.61 -6.25
CA ILE A 100 -32.66 23.16 -6.31
C ILE A 100 -33.93 22.55 -6.91
N LEU A 101 -33.82 21.96 -8.10
CA LEU A 101 -34.92 21.22 -8.72
C LEU A 101 -34.90 19.78 -8.19
N TYR A 102 -35.66 19.52 -7.13
CA TYR A 102 -35.90 18.19 -6.58
C TYR A 102 -36.70 17.32 -7.55
N THR A 103 -36.05 16.85 -8.61
CA THR A 103 -36.64 15.98 -9.63
C THR A 103 -36.46 14.51 -9.27
N PRO A 104 -37.27 13.59 -9.85
CA PRO A 104 -37.03 12.16 -9.73
C PRO A 104 -35.62 11.74 -10.20
N LYS A 105 -35.06 12.45 -11.19
CA LYS A 105 -33.69 12.25 -11.68
C LYS A 105 -32.65 12.65 -10.63
N TYR A 106 -32.83 13.82 -10.00
CA TYR A 106 -32.01 14.27 -8.88
C TYR A 106 -32.01 13.26 -7.72
N ASN A 107 -33.18 12.75 -7.33
CA ASN A 107 -33.29 11.77 -6.25
C ASN A 107 -32.58 10.45 -6.58
N LYS A 108 -32.60 10.02 -7.85
CA LYS A 108 -31.82 8.84 -8.30
C LYS A 108 -30.32 9.09 -8.20
N PHE A 109 -29.84 10.27 -8.57
CA PHE A 109 -28.43 10.65 -8.41
C PHE A 109 -28.00 10.65 -6.93
N ILE A 110 -28.78 11.26 -6.04
CA ILE A 110 -28.49 11.28 -4.59
C ILE A 110 -28.44 9.86 -4.00
N LYS A 111 -29.35 8.96 -4.42
CA LYS A 111 -29.35 7.56 -3.97
C LYS A 111 -28.09 6.80 -4.37
N GLU A 112 -27.53 7.07 -5.56
CA GLU A 112 -26.27 6.45 -5.99
C GLU A 112 -25.04 7.10 -5.32
N LEU A 113 -25.11 8.39 -4.97
CA LEU A 113 -24.04 9.11 -4.28
C LEU A 113 -23.92 8.73 -2.80
N TYR A 114 -25.05 8.40 -2.18
CA TYR A 114 -25.17 7.91 -0.80
C TYR A 114 -25.93 6.58 -0.80
N PRO A 115 -25.33 5.50 -1.32
CA PRO A 115 -25.99 4.21 -1.36
C PRO A 115 -26.28 3.78 0.07
N LEU A 116 -27.54 3.46 0.34
CA LEU A 116 -27.89 2.74 1.55
C LEU A 116 -27.49 1.28 1.29
N ARG A 117 -26.59 0.69 2.08
CA ARG A 117 -26.60 -0.78 2.19
C ARG A 117 -28.01 -1.17 2.60
N SER A 118 -28.71 -1.90 1.72
CA SER A 118 -29.85 -2.70 2.14
C SER A 118 -29.29 -3.73 3.12
N ASP A 119 -29.46 -3.47 4.41
CA ASP A 119 -29.20 -4.48 5.45
C ASP A 119 -30.35 -5.49 5.53
N ASN A 120 -31.23 -5.58 4.53
CA ASN A 120 -32.53 -6.23 4.69
C ASN A 120 -32.97 -7.14 3.54
N ASP A 121 -32.06 -7.72 2.77
CA ASP A 121 -32.40 -8.89 1.95
C ASP A 121 -31.63 -10.12 2.46
N TYR A 122 -32.32 -10.87 3.33
CA TYR A 122 -32.06 -12.25 3.78
C TYR A 122 -30.95 -12.49 4.84
N ARG A 123 -31.21 -12.06 6.08
CA ARG A 123 -30.74 -12.80 7.28
C ARG A 123 -31.87 -13.71 7.77
N LEU A 124 -31.97 -14.91 7.21
CA LEU A 124 -33.02 -15.88 7.56
C LEU A 124 -32.83 -16.55 8.94
N PHE A 125 -31.71 -16.35 9.65
CA PHE A 125 -31.45 -17.07 10.91
C PHE A 125 -30.65 -16.28 11.94
N GLN A 126 -31.10 -15.08 12.35
CA GLN A 126 -30.89 -14.57 13.72
C GLN A 126 -31.57 -13.20 13.93
N PRO A 127 -32.34 -13.01 15.03
CA PRO A 127 -32.79 -11.69 15.44
C PRO A 127 -31.65 -11.01 16.22
N SER A 128 -30.98 -10.02 15.62
CA SER A 128 -29.98 -9.22 16.35
C SER A 128 -30.53 -7.85 16.69
N GLU A 129 -30.62 -7.58 17.98
CA GLU A 129 -30.75 -6.25 18.58
C GLU A 129 -29.86 -5.24 17.85
N ARG A 130 -30.44 -4.12 17.42
CA ARG A 130 -29.74 -3.08 16.66
C ARG A 130 -28.98 -2.17 17.61
N PHE A 131 -27.74 -2.52 17.95
CA PHE A 131 -26.81 -1.58 18.57
C PHE A 131 -26.32 -0.55 17.53
N PHE A 132 -26.13 0.69 17.97
CA PHE A 132 -25.61 1.78 17.15
C PHE A 132 -24.12 1.53 16.84
N ASP A 133 -23.84 0.88 15.72
CA ASP A 133 -22.47 0.62 15.24
C ASP A 133 -21.99 1.77 14.34
N LEU A 134 -21.11 2.60 14.88
CA LEU A 134 -20.45 3.71 14.17
C LEU A 134 -19.67 3.24 12.93
N LYS A 135 -19.05 2.05 12.98
CA LYS A 135 -18.23 1.51 11.89
C LYS A 135 -19.11 0.97 10.78
N SER A 136 -20.13 0.17 11.09
CA SER A 136 -21.12 -0.29 10.09
C SER A 136 -21.88 0.88 9.44
N ASN A 137 -22.24 1.91 10.22
CA ASN A 137 -22.88 3.11 9.69
C ASN A 137 -21.96 3.94 8.77
N HIS A 138 -20.66 4.01 9.08
CA HIS A 138 -19.68 4.65 8.21
C HIS A 138 -19.47 3.84 6.91
N ASP A 139 -19.35 2.51 7.04
CA ASP A 139 -19.17 1.59 5.91
C ASP A 139 -20.40 1.47 5.01
N LYS A 140 -21.59 1.85 5.50
CA LYS A 140 -22.84 1.89 4.73
C LYS A 140 -22.73 2.74 3.48
N TYR A 141 -21.99 3.85 3.53
CA TYR A 141 -21.90 4.86 2.47
C TYR A 141 -20.56 4.86 1.72
N SER A 142 -19.66 3.92 2.01
CA SER A 142 -18.28 3.95 1.50
C SER A 142 -18.10 3.35 0.11
N ARG A 143 -19.06 2.56 -0.39
CA ARG A 143 -18.97 1.88 -1.70
C ARG A 143 -19.99 2.44 -2.69
N ILE A 144 -19.54 3.35 -3.55
CA ILE A 144 -20.32 3.83 -4.69
C ILE A 144 -20.03 2.99 -5.95
N ASN A 145 -21.05 2.74 -6.76
CA ASN A 145 -20.85 2.24 -8.12
C ASN A 145 -20.60 3.44 -9.05
N GLN A 146 -19.35 3.64 -9.49
CA GLN A 146 -18.97 4.83 -10.25
C GLN A 146 -19.68 4.91 -11.60
N GLU A 147 -19.90 3.78 -12.28
CA GLU A 147 -20.57 3.76 -13.57
C GLU A 147 -22.05 4.12 -13.43
N SER A 148 -22.74 3.53 -12.45
CA SER A 148 -24.13 3.86 -12.12
C SER A 148 -24.27 5.34 -11.73
N LEU A 149 -23.40 5.82 -10.85
CA LEU A 149 -23.38 7.22 -10.41
C LEU A 149 -23.16 8.18 -11.57
N TYR A 150 -22.22 7.88 -12.49
CA TYR A 150 -21.98 8.69 -13.68
C TYR A 150 -23.19 8.70 -14.62
N ARG A 151 -23.85 7.56 -14.85
CA ARG A 151 -25.09 7.51 -15.65
C ARG A 151 -26.18 8.40 -15.05
N ARG A 152 -26.35 8.39 -13.71
CA ARG A 152 -27.30 9.28 -13.03
C ARG A 152 -26.88 10.75 -13.05
N TYR A 153 -25.58 11.03 -13.05
CA TYR A 153 -25.07 12.38 -13.24
C TYR A 153 -25.44 12.93 -14.63
N LEU A 154 -25.35 12.11 -15.68
CA LEU A 154 -25.74 12.50 -17.04
C LEU A 154 -27.24 12.77 -17.21
N ASP A 155 -28.07 12.21 -16.32
CA ASP A 155 -29.52 12.47 -16.29
C ASP A 155 -29.86 13.88 -15.77
N LEU A 156 -28.91 14.57 -15.10
CA LEU A 156 -29.12 15.90 -14.54
C LEU A 156 -29.17 16.98 -15.63
N PRO A 157 -29.86 18.12 -15.39
CA PRO A 157 -29.86 19.25 -16.32
C PRO A 157 -28.43 19.77 -16.57
N LYS A 158 -28.10 20.15 -17.80
CA LYS A 158 -26.75 20.61 -18.17
C LYS A 158 -26.61 22.14 -18.09
N PRO A 159 -25.47 22.69 -17.63
CA PRO A 159 -24.34 21.97 -17.01
C PRO A 159 -24.69 21.54 -15.58
N ALA A 160 -24.58 20.23 -15.31
CA ALA A 160 -25.02 19.62 -14.06
C ALA A 160 -24.46 20.26 -12.78
N PRO A 161 -23.19 20.74 -12.74
CA PRO A 161 -22.66 21.36 -11.54
C PRO A 161 -23.42 22.61 -11.06
N ARG A 162 -24.09 23.36 -11.96
CA ARG A 162 -24.89 24.54 -11.57
C ARG A 162 -26.14 24.20 -10.76
N TYR A 163 -26.64 22.97 -10.90
CA TYR A 163 -27.86 22.50 -10.25
C TYR A 163 -27.59 21.66 -9.00
N LEU A 164 -26.31 21.54 -8.59
CA LEU A 164 -25.88 20.81 -7.42
C LEU A 164 -25.41 21.78 -6.33
N PRO A 165 -25.94 21.70 -5.09
CA PRO A 165 -25.41 22.43 -3.96
C PRO A 165 -23.92 22.12 -3.75
N PHE A 166 -23.15 23.13 -3.35
CA PHE A 166 -21.70 23.02 -3.14
C PHE A 166 -21.28 21.75 -2.40
N ARG A 167 -21.93 21.43 -1.27
CA ARG A 167 -21.61 20.22 -0.47
C ARG A 167 -21.82 18.93 -1.27
N ILE A 168 -22.91 18.83 -2.02
CA ILE A 168 -23.24 17.64 -2.81
C ILE A 168 -22.31 17.53 -4.03
N LEU A 169 -22.01 18.65 -4.66
CA LEU A 169 -21.04 18.70 -5.76
C LEU A 169 -19.65 18.28 -5.28
N GLN A 170 -19.20 18.77 -4.13
CA GLN A 170 -17.90 18.41 -3.58
C GLN A 170 -17.86 16.95 -3.14
N ASP A 171 -18.89 16.45 -2.45
CA ASP A 171 -18.99 15.02 -2.09
C ASP A 171 -18.97 14.13 -3.34
N PHE A 172 -19.65 14.55 -4.42
CA PHE A 172 -19.59 13.85 -5.70
C PHE A 172 -18.18 13.85 -6.27
N LEU A 173 -17.50 14.99 -6.36
CA LEU A 173 -16.14 15.07 -6.89
C LEU A 173 -15.14 14.28 -6.05
N ASP A 174 -15.27 14.35 -4.72
CA ASP A 174 -14.43 13.64 -3.77
C ASP A 174 -14.60 12.13 -3.93
N LYS A 175 -15.84 11.62 -3.94
CA LYS A 175 -16.10 10.18 -4.05
C LYS A 175 -15.87 9.64 -5.45
N PHE A 176 -16.34 10.36 -6.48
CA PHE A 176 -16.23 9.95 -7.87
C PHE A 176 -14.80 10.13 -8.37
N ALA A 177 -14.31 11.37 -8.50
CA ALA A 177 -13.06 11.68 -9.20
C ALA A 177 -11.80 11.46 -8.34
N LEU A 178 -11.81 11.92 -7.08
CA LEU A 178 -10.61 11.96 -6.23
C LEU A 178 -10.33 10.64 -5.49
N SER A 179 -11.38 9.94 -5.02
CA SER A 179 -11.24 8.78 -4.11
C SER A 179 -11.22 7.42 -4.81
N ASN A 180 -11.47 7.33 -6.12
CA ASN A 180 -11.48 6.02 -6.78
C ASN A 180 -10.07 5.39 -6.75
N ALA A 181 -9.88 4.36 -5.93
CA ALA A 181 -8.62 3.63 -5.80
C ALA A 181 -8.53 2.39 -6.70
N GLN A 182 -9.59 2.04 -7.43
CA GLN A 182 -9.64 0.82 -8.24
C GLN A 182 -8.87 1.02 -9.55
N PHE A 183 -7.55 0.90 -9.44
CA PHE A 183 -6.61 1.01 -10.54
C PHE A 183 -5.65 -0.17 -10.61
N ALA A 184 -5.81 -1.25 -9.83
CA ALA A 184 -4.89 -2.39 -9.88
C ALA A 184 -5.62 -3.72 -9.73
N ASN A 185 -5.57 -4.56 -10.76
CA ASN A 185 -6.03 -5.95 -10.71
C ASN A 185 -4.86 -6.92 -10.45
N ARG A 186 -4.10 -6.63 -9.38
CA ARG A 186 -2.84 -7.34 -9.08
C ARG A 186 -3.05 -8.85 -8.95
N ASN A 187 -4.14 -9.28 -8.30
CA ASN A 187 -4.40 -10.69 -8.03
C ASN A 187 -4.64 -11.51 -9.31
N VAL A 188 -5.33 -10.94 -10.32
CA VAL A 188 -5.56 -11.63 -11.59
C VAL A 188 -4.26 -11.76 -12.38
N ILE A 189 -3.49 -10.67 -12.48
CA ILE A 189 -2.19 -10.68 -13.17
C ILE A 189 -1.23 -11.66 -12.50
N GLU A 190 -1.18 -11.65 -11.17
CA GLU A 190 -0.31 -12.52 -10.38
C GLU A 190 -0.72 -14.01 -10.51
N GLY A 191 -2.02 -14.31 -10.60
CA GLY A 191 -2.52 -15.66 -10.90
C GLY A 191 -2.19 -16.15 -12.30
N CYS A 192 -2.29 -15.29 -13.30
CA CYS A 192 -1.87 -15.63 -14.67
C CYS A 192 -0.36 -15.92 -14.72
N LYS A 193 0.46 -15.09 -14.06
CA LYS A 193 1.91 -15.31 -13.97
C LYS A 193 2.28 -16.62 -13.28
N LEU A 194 1.60 -16.98 -12.20
CA LEU A 194 1.81 -18.26 -11.53
C LEU A 194 1.59 -19.46 -12.46
N LYS A 195 0.63 -19.36 -13.38
CA LYS A 195 0.29 -20.42 -14.34
C LYS A 195 1.15 -20.39 -15.61
N GLY A 196 2.06 -19.43 -15.74
CA GLY A 196 2.80 -19.19 -16.98
C GLY A 196 1.94 -18.67 -18.14
N ASP A 197 0.71 -18.20 -17.87
CA ASP A 197 -0.23 -17.72 -18.89
C ASP A 197 -0.05 -16.22 -19.12
N THR A 198 0.97 -15.87 -19.89
CA THR A 198 1.29 -14.48 -20.24
C THR A 198 0.19 -13.83 -21.07
N ALA A 199 -0.47 -14.57 -21.96
CA ALA A 199 -1.53 -14.07 -22.82
C ALA A 199 -2.76 -13.60 -22.01
N SER A 200 -3.20 -14.39 -21.02
CA SER A 200 -4.29 -13.98 -20.13
C SER A 200 -3.88 -12.80 -19.24
N ALA A 201 -2.62 -12.72 -18.81
CA ALA A 201 -2.11 -11.57 -18.07
C ALA A 201 -2.19 -10.29 -18.91
N VAL A 202 -1.77 -10.35 -20.19
CA VAL A 202 -1.85 -9.24 -21.15
C VAL A 202 -3.31 -8.84 -21.36
N SER A 203 -4.20 -9.80 -21.65
CA SER A 203 -5.62 -9.54 -21.86
C SER A 203 -6.28 -8.86 -20.66
N ALA A 204 -5.96 -9.31 -19.44
CA ALA A 204 -6.44 -8.69 -18.21
C ALA A 204 -5.96 -7.24 -18.05
N ILE A 205 -4.69 -6.96 -18.38
CA ILE A 205 -4.13 -5.59 -18.36
C ILE A 205 -4.81 -4.70 -19.40
N VAL A 206 -4.97 -5.18 -20.63
CA VAL A 206 -5.61 -4.42 -21.72
C VAL A 206 -7.06 -4.09 -21.36
N ALA A 207 -7.82 -5.06 -20.85
CA ALA A 207 -9.20 -4.86 -20.43
C ALA A 207 -9.31 -3.82 -19.30
N GLU A 208 -8.37 -3.85 -18.34
CA GLU A 208 -8.33 -2.89 -17.25
C GLU A 208 -7.91 -1.49 -17.73
N ASN A 209 -6.95 -1.40 -18.66
CA ASN A 209 -6.58 -0.15 -19.30
C ASN A 209 -7.72 0.45 -20.11
N GLN A 210 -8.55 -0.37 -20.76
CA GLN A 210 -9.76 0.11 -21.41
C GLN A 210 -10.72 0.76 -20.40
N ARG A 211 -11.00 0.08 -19.27
CA ARG A 211 -11.85 0.64 -18.21
C ARG A 211 -11.28 1.95 -17.64
N ARG A 212 -9.96 2.04 -17.46
CA ARG A 212 -9.28 3.26 -17.01
C ARG A 212 -9.44 4.40 -18.01
N ARG A 213 -9.35 4.13 -19.32
CA ARG A 213 -9.62 5.12 -20.38
C ARG A 213 -11.06 5.60 -20.37
N ASP A 214 -12.01 4.68 -20.24
CA ASP A 214 -13.43 5.01 -20.16
C ASP A 214 -13.72 5.90 -18.94
N TYR A 215 -13.18 5.52 -17.78
CA TYR A 215 -13.29 6.31 -16.55
C TYR A 215 -12.61 7.68 -16.66
N LEU A 216 -11.43 7.78 -17.27
CA LEU A 216 -10.78 9.07 -17.57
C LEU A 216 -11.68 9.96 -18.43
N ASN A 217 -12.34 9.38 -19.44
CA ASN A 217 -13.27 10.13 -20.29
C ASN A 217 -14.49 10.62 -19.51
N MET A 218 -15.02 9.82 -18.59
CA MET A 218 -16.10 10.24 -17.68
C MET A 218 -15.66 11.40 -16.79
N VAL A 219 -14.46 11.33 -16.19
CA VAL A 219 -13.91 12.42 -15.36
C VAL A 219 -13.67 13.68 -16.18
N LYS A 220 -13.10 13.56 -17.38
CA LYS A 220 -12.91 14.69 -18.31
C LYS A 220 -14.26 15.35 -18.65
N ARG A 221 -15.31 14.56 -18.86
CA ARG A 221 -16.66 15.08 -19.11
C ARG A 221 -17.17 15.90 -17.92
N VAL A 222 -17.09 15.36 -16.70
CA VAL A 222 -17.51 16.07 -15.47
C VAL A 222 -16.72 17.38 -15.31
N PHE A 223 -15.42 17.38 -15.60
CA PHE A 223 -14.58 18.56 -15.44
C PHE A 223 -14.80 19.60 -16.55
N ASN A 224 -15.20 19.17 -17.74
CA ASN A 224 -15.69 20.08 -18.77
C ASN A 224 -17.03 20.69 -18.36
N ASP A 225 -17.95 19.90 -17.81
CA ASP A 225 -19.23 20.42 -17.28
C ASP A 225 -19.00 21.41 -16.11
N LEU A 226 -17.92 21.26 -15.31
CA LEU A 226 -17.49 22.26 -14.33
C LEU A 226 -17.05 23.57 -15.00
N LYS A 227 -16.24 23.49 -16.06
CA LYS A 227 -15.82 24.67 -16.83
C LYS A 227 -17.00 25.37 -17.50
N ASP A 228 -17.92 24.61 -18.10
CA ASP A 228 -19.15 25.12 -18.72
C ASP A 228 -20.07 25.77 -17.68
N ALA A 229 -20.01 25.29 -16.42
CA ALA A 229 -20.69 25.91 -15.29
C ALA A 229 -20.01 27.21 -14.79
N ASN A 230 -18.83 27.57 -15.31
CA ASN A 230 -17.92 28.62 -14.83
C ASN A 230 -17.25 28.32 -13.48
N PHE A 231 -17.10 27.04 -13.10
CA PHE A 231 -16.33 26.67 -11.92
C PHE A 231 -14.90 26.30 -12.31
N GLU A 232 -13.92 26.93 -11.66
CA GLU A 232 -12.51 26.57 -11.85
C GLU A 232 -12.19 25.20 -11.24
N ILE A 233 -11.26 24.49 -11.88
CA ILE A 233 -10.77 23.17 -11.43
C ILE A 233 -9.72 23.38 -10.34
N THR A 234 -9.87 22.67 -9.22
CA THR A 234 -8.97 22.78 -8.07
C THR A 234 -7.58 22.21 -8.34
N GLU A 235 -6.58 22.58 -7.54
CA GLU A 235 -5.22 22.07 -7.59
C GLU A 235 -5.20 20.54 -7.52
N GLN A 236 -5.95 19.97 -6.57
CA GLN A 236 -6.05 18.53 -6.38
C GLN A 236 -6.73 17.82 -7.55
N GLU A 237 -7.79 18.41 -8.10
CA GLU A 237 -8.46 17.93 -9.31
C GLU A 237 -7.51 17.94 -10.53
N GLN A 238 -6.69 18.97 -10.68
CA GLN A 238 -5.67 19.04 -11.74
C GLN A 238 -4.62 17.93 -11.59
N ILE A 239 -4.07 17.73 -10.39
CA ILE A 239 -3.12 16.65 -10.10
C ILE A 239 -3.75 15.29 -10.41
N ARG A 240 -5.02 15.11 -10.03
CA ARG A 240 -5.75 13.87 -10.29
C ARG A 240 -5.92 13.62 -11.79
N LEU A 241 -6.27 14.62 -12.59
CA LEU A 241 -6.34 14.48 -14.04
C LEU A 241 -5.00 14.11 -14.67
N ILE A 242 -3.90 14.73 -14.22
CA ILE A 242 -2.56 14.41 -14.71
C ILE A 242 -2.23 12.94 -14.41
N TYR A 243 -2.48 12.50 -13.17
CA TYR A 243 -2.30 11.10 -12.78
C TYR A 243 -3.12 10.14 -13.63
N LEU A 244 -4.43 10.40 -13.78
CA LEU A 244 -5.32 9.53 -14.55
C LEU A 244 -4.96 9.48 -16.04
N SER A 245 -4.43 10.57 -16.60
CA SER A 245 -4.07 10.66 -18.02
C SER A 245 -2.87 9.80 -18.39
N TYR A 246 -1.93 9.65 -17.46
CA TYR A 246 -0.65 8.96 -17.70
C TYR A 246 -0.42 7.81 -16.70
N PHE A 247 -1.46 7.28 -16.09
CA PHE A 247 -1.32 6.17 -15.14
C PHE A 247 -0.61 4.98 -15.82
N LYS A 248 0.35 4.41 -15.12
CA LYS A 248 1.02 3.17 -15.52
C LYS A 248 1.30 2.33 -14.27
N ASP A 249 1.04 1.04 -14.39
CA ASP A 249 1.29 0.08 -13.32
C ASP A 249 2.79 0.02 -12.97
N GLN A 250 3.06 -0.49 -11.77
CA GLN A 250 4.41 -0.62 -11.27
C GLN A 250 5.22 -1.65 -12.08
N LYS A 251 6.54 -1.47 -12.17
CA LYS A 251 7.41 -2.40 -12.91
C LYS A 251 7.34 -3.83 -12.35
N ASP A 252 7.26 -4.01 -11.04
CA ASP A 252 7.09 -5.33 -10.40
C ASP A 252 5.79 -6.04 -10.82
N ILE A 253 4.74 -5.29 -11.14
CA ILE A 253 3.48 -5.83 -11.70
C ILE A 253 3.65 -6.19 -13.18
N LEU A 254 4.47 -5.45 -13.94
CA LEU A 254 4.68 -5.67 -15.37
C LEU A 254 5.80 -6.68 -15.68
N ASP A 255 6.67 -6.98 -14.72
CA ASP A 255 7.80 -7.90 -14.89
C ASP A 255 7.35 -9.30 -15.33
N GLY A 256 7.97 -9.85 -16.38
CA GLY A 256 7.66 -11.19 -16.91
C GLY A 256 6.56 -11.25 -17.98
N ILE A 257 6.07 -10.10 -18.45
CA ILE A 257 5.24 -9.98 -19.64
C ILE A 257 6.17 -9.50 -20.78
N GLU A 258 6.32 -10.31 -21.84
CA GLU A 258 7.25 -10.03 -22.95
C GLU A 258 6.95 -8.68 -23.61
N ASP A 259 8.02 -7.95 -23.93
CA ASP A 259 8.06 -6.55 -24.40
C ASP A 259 7.32 -5.51 -23.54
N THR A 260 7.77 -5.35 -22.29
CA THR A 260 7.51 -4.17 -21.43
C THR A 260 7.79 -2.79 -22.09
N ASN A 261 8.41 -2.75 -23.27
CA ASN A 261 8.63 -1.55 -24.07
C ASN A 261 7.51 -1.26 -25.08
N ASN A 262 6.65 -2.22 -25.45
CA ASN A 262 5.45 -1.97 -26.24
C ASN A 262 4.28 -1.60 -25.34
N THR A 263 4.42 -0.49 -24.61
CA THR A 263 3.36 0.10 -23.77
C THR A 263 2.05 0.34 -24.52
N LYS A 264 2.14 0.49 -25.86
CA LYS A 264 1.00 0.60 -26.77
C LYS A 264 0.16 -0.67 -26.83
N GLU A 265 0.78 -1.85 -26.84
CA GLU A 265 0.05 -3.13 -26.90
C GLU A 265 -0.74 -3.39 -25.62
N LEU A 266 -0.17 -2.97 -24.47
CA LEU A 266 -0.86 -3.04 -23.18
C LEU A 266 -1.94 -1.95 -23.02
N GLY A 267 -1.97 -0.92 -23.89
CA GLY A 267 -2.96 0.15 -23.85
C GLY A 267 -2.68 1.26 -22.82
N TYR A 268 -1.42 1.42 -22.37
CA TYR A 268 -1.03 2.57 -21.55
C TYR A 268 -0.75 3.79 -22.41
N ASN A 269 -1.18 4.97 -21.95
CA ASN A 269 -0.79 6.23 -22.58
C ASN A 269 0.68 6.52 -22.28
N GLU A 270 1.44 6.93 -23.29
CA GLU A 270 2.84 7.33 -23.13
C GLU A 270 2.94 8.71 -22.47
N PHE A 271 3.91 8.88 -21.56
CA PHE A 271 4.24 10.18 -20.99
C PHE A 271 5.55 10.69 -21.59
N THR A 272 5.48 11.81 -22.32
CA THR A 272 6.63 12.37 -23.03
C THR A 272 7.20 13.65 -22.41
N PHE A 273 8.43 13.99 -22.79
CA PHE A 273 9.03 15.27 -22.41
C PHE A 273 8.24 16.48 -22.93
N ASN A 274 7.55 16.33 -24.06
CA ASN A 274 6.67 17.36 -24.59
C ASN A 274 5.41 17.51 -23.72
N ASP A 275 4.85 16.41 -23.24
CA ASP A 275 3.73 16.42 -22.28
C ASP A 275 4.14 17.05 -20.95
N TYR A 276 5.33 16.71 -20.45
CA TYR A 276 5.92 17.38 -19.28
C TYR A 276 5.99 18.91 -19.47
N LYS A 277 6.49 19.38 -20.61
CA LYS A 277 6.58 20.81 -20.92
C LYS A 277 5.21 21.46 -21.05
N SER A 278 4.24 20.82 -21.70
CA SER A 278 2.90 21.37 -21.88
C SER A 278 2.14 21.46 -20.56
N ILE A 279 2.25 20.45 -19.69
CA ILE A 279 1.66 20.45 -18.35
C ILE A 279 2.24 21.59 -17.50
N LEU A 280 3.57 21.80 -17.50
CA LEU A 280 4.17 22.90 -16.75
C LEU A 280 3.74 24.28 -17.27
N LYS A 281 3.54 24.43 -18.58
CA LYS A 281 2.99 25.67 -19.16
C LYS A 281 1.56 25.94 -18.67
N THR A 282 0.73 24.91 -18.51
CA THR A 282 -0.69 25.07 -18.13
C THR A 282 -0.93 25.11 -16.62
N SER A 283 -0.15 24.36 -15.83
CA SER A 283 -0.43 24.10 -14.42
C SER A 283 0.44 24.87 -13.44
N SER A 284 1.32 25.76 -13.95
CA SER A 284 2.33 26.51 -13.20
C SER A 284 3.33 25.64 -12.42
N GLU A 285 4.46 26.21 -12.02
CA GLU A 285 5.56 25.48 -11.35
C GLU A 285 5.28 25.24 -9.86
N ARG A 286 4.33 24.35 -9.55
CA ARG A 286 3.92 24.00 -8.17
C ARG A 286 4.54 22.68 -7.68
N SER A 287 4.67 22.51 -6.37
CA SER A 287 5.37 21.37 -5.77
C SER A 287 4.63 20.04 -5.90
N ASP A 288 3.31 20.07 -5.78
CA ASP A 288 2.42 18.93 -6.03
C ASP A 288 2.49 18.46 -7.49
N VAL A 289 2.56 19.41 -8.44
CA VAL A 289 2.73 19.14 -9.88
C VAL A 289 4.07 18.48 -10.15
N TYR A 290 5.18 18.99 -9.61
CA TYR A 290 6.47 18.32 -9.73
C TYR A 290 6.48 16.94 -9.08
N GLY A 291 5.80 16.77 -7.94
CA GLY A 291 5.68 15.47 -7.27
C GLY A 291 4.99 14.42 -8.13
N ILE A 292 3.86 14.77 -8.76
CA ILE A 292 3.14 13.84 -9.64
C ILE A 292 3.89 13.60 -10.95
N LEU A 293 4.52 14.62 -11.54
CA LEU A 293 5.31 14.47 -12.76
C LEU A 293 6.55 13.60 -12.53
N LEU A 294 7.21 13.73 -11.38
CA LEU A 294 8.32 12.86 -11.00
C LEU A 294 7.85 11.42 -10.81
N PHE A 295 6.72 11.21 -10.15
CA PHE A 295 6.11 9.89 -10.02
C PHE A 295 5.78 9.27 -11.38
N LEU A 296 5.19 10.04 -12.30
CA LEU A 296 4.90 9.56 -13.66
C LEU A 296 6.20 9.26 -14.43
N ALA A 297 7.21 10.11 -14.30
CA ALA A 297 8.50 9.93 -14.96
C ALA A 297 9.19 8.63 -14.52
N THR A 298 9.14 8.27 -13.24
CA THR A 298 9.71 6.99 -12.77
C THR A 298 8.93 5.77 -13.27
N ARG A 299 7.60 5.86 -13.46
CA ARG A 299 6.78 4.78 -14.02
C ARG A 299 6.98 4.59 -15.52
N HIS A 300 7.15 5.69 -16.25
CA HIS A 300 7.33 5.71 -17.71
C HIS A 300 8.79 5.64 -18.15
N ASP A 301 9.72 5.48 -17.21
CA ASP A 301 11.15 5.39 -17.51
C ASP A 301 11.71 6.61 -18.28
N ARG A 302 11.25 7.81 -17.88
CA ARG A 302 11.61 9.10 -18.49
C ARG A 302 12.72 9.79 -17.70
N PHE A 303 13.94 9.31 -17.86
CA PHE A 303 15.09 9.89 -17.16
C PHE A 303 15.37 11.35 -17.55
N ASP A 304 15.04 11.74 -18.78
CA ASP A 304 15.09 13.13 -19.27
C ASP A 304 14.19 14.07 -18.45
N VAL A 305 12.98 13.63 -18.11
CA VAL A 305 12.07 14.35 -17.22
C VAL A 305 12.61 14.38 -15.79
N ILE A 306 13.11 13.26 -15.27
CA ILE A 306 13.70 13.18 -13.92
C ILE A 306 14.87 14.18 -13.82
N GLN A 307 15.77 14.19 -14.80
CA GLN A 307 16.91 15.09 -14.85
C GLN A 307 16.50 16.56 -14.86
N SER A 308 15.40 16.91 -15.53
CA SER A 308 14.86 18.28 -15.51
C SER A 308 14.23 18.67 -14.18
N ILE A 309 13.55 17.74 -13.49
CA ILE A 309 12.83 18.01 -12.24
C ILE A 309 13.78 18.12 -11.04
N LEU A 310 14.75 17.21 -10.90
CA LEU A 310 15.56 17.10 -9.68
C LEU A 310 16.25 18.42 -9.27
N PRO A 311 16.90 19.19 -10.17
CA PRO A 311 17.50 20.48 -9.81
C PRO A 311 16.45 21.50 -9.35
N ARG A 312 15.28 21.55 -10.00
CA ARG A 312 14.19 22.50 -9.69
C ARG A 312 13.60 22.30 -8.30
N ILE A 313 13.63 21.06 -7.79
CA ILE A 313 13.13 20.72 -6.45
C ILE A 313 14.24 20.63 -5.39
N GLY A 314 15.46 21.10 -5.70
CA GLY A 314 16.59 21.09 -4.75
C GLY A 314 17.24 19.72 -4.54
N MET A 315 17.06 18.78 -5.47
CA MET A 315 17.61 17.43 -5.47
C MET A 315 18.66 17.18 -6.58
N GLY A 316 19.14 18.23 -7.25
CA GLY A 316 20.12 18.12 -8.34
C GLY A 316 21.40 17.35 -7.97
N GLU A 317 21.80 17.40 -6.69
CA GLU A 317 22.97 16.69 -6.16
C GLU A 317 22.92 15.18 -6.44
N ILE A 318 21.71 14.58 -6.48
CA ILE A 318 21.51 13.14 -6.75
C ILE A 318 22.13 12.74 -8.09
N ILE A 319 21.96 13.58 -9.11
CA ILE A 319 22.43 13.33 -10.48
C ILE A 319 23.75 14.04 -10.80
N GLY A 320 24.45 14.57 -9.80
CA GLY A 320 25.74 15.24 -9.99
C GLY A 320 25.65 16.68 -10.51
N HIS A 321 24.46 17.27 -10.56
CA HIS A 321 24.35 18.72 -10.63
C HIS A 321 24.69 19.26 -9.25
N GLU A 322 25.93 19.74 -9.07
CA GLU A 322 26.29 20.54 -7.91
C GLU A 322 25.32 21.71 -7.78
N LYS A 323 25.22 22.28 -6.56
CA LYS A 323 24.33 23.39 -6.22
C LYS A 323 24.46 24.53 -7.24
N ASP A 324 23.71 24.45 -8.33
CA ASP A 324 23.22 25.63 -9.01
C ASP A 324 22.43 26.34 -7.94
N LYS A 325 23.07 27.34 -7.34
CA LYS A 325 22.38 28.42 -6.65
C LYS A 325 21.13 28.69 -7.50
N PRO A 326 19.91 28.64 -6.92
CA PRO A 326 18.69 28.84 -7.70
C PRO A 326 18.94 30.04 -8.61
N ASN A 327 18.91 29.80 -9.92
CA ASN A 327 19.48 30.71 -10.90
C ASN A 327 18.98 32.12 -10.60
N ASN A 328 19.93 32.98 -10.25
CA ASN A 328 19.73 34.30 -9.65
C ASN A 328 19.33 35.32 -10.73
N LYS A 329 18.31 35.00 -11.54
CA LYS A 329 17.74 35.87 -12.57
C LYS A 329 16.21 35.85 -12.53
N LEU A 330 15.65 36.11 -11.35
CA LEU A 330 14.32 36.71 -11.18
C LEU A 330 14.22 37.26 -9.75
N LYS A 331 15.18 38.12 -9.37
CA LYS A 331 14.97 39.06 -8.26
C LYS A 331 14.11 40.21 -8.78
N ASN A 332 12.80 40.02 -8.85
CA ASN A 332 11.89 41.15 -8.72
C ASN A 332 11.98 41.60 -7.25
N LYS A 333 12.31 42.88 -7.05
CA LYS A 333 12.72 43.46 -5.76
C LYS A 333 11.57 43.63 -4.74
N ASP A 334 10.36 43.16 -5.02
CA ASP A 334 9.18 43.50 -4.21
C ASP A 334 8.57 42.34 -3.40
N ASP A 335 9.10 41.10 -3.49
CA ASP A 335 8.51 39.94 -2.80
C ASP A 335 9.28 39.57 -1.51
N LYS A 336 9.39 40.51 -0.56
CA LYS A 336 10.00 40.25 0.77
C LYS A 336 9.10 39.44 1.73
N ASN A 337 7.91 39.02 1.30
CA ASN A 337 6.93 38.32 2.15
C ASN A 337 6.52 36.92 1.68
N LYS A 338 7.18 36.35 0.67
CA LYS A 338 7.02 34.93 0.36
C LYS A 338 8.20 34.18 0.93
N ASP A 339 7.98 33.54 2.09
CA ASP A 339 8.74 32.37 2.51
C ASP A 339 9.04 31.55 1.26
N HIS A 340 10.31 31.55 0.81
CA HIS A 340 10.76 30.63 -0.20
C HIS A 340 10.39 29.25 0.33
N ARG A 341 9.33 28.67 -0.23
CA ARG A 341 8.88 27.32 0.06
C ARG A 341 10.05 26.42 -0.33
N SER A 342 10.97 26.21 0.60
CA SER A 342 11.99 25.19 0.51
C SER A 342 11.22 23.93 0.16
N PHE A 343 11.38 23.46 -1.08
CA PHE A 343 10.76 22.23 -1.55
C PHE A 343 11.13 21.16 -0.53
N LYS A 344 10.20 20.81 0.36
CA LYS A 344 10.42 19.70 1.27
C LYS A 344 10.32 18.46 0.40
N PRO A 345 11.39 17.64 0.31
CA PRO A 345 11.29 16.33 -0.28
C PRO A 345 10.05 15.66 0.29
N ILE A 346 9.06 15.39 -0.56
CA ILE A 346 7.97 14.51 -0.16
C ILE A 346 8.65 13.16 -0.02
N ASP A 347 8.68 12.58 1.18
CA ASP A 347 9.35 11.30 1.47
C ASP A 347 9.03 10.26 0.37
N ILE A 348 7.78 10.24 -0.10
CA ILE A 348 7.28 9.39 -1.19
C ILE A 348 8.07 9.55 -2.50
N SER A 349 8.48 10.76 -2.88
CA SER A 349 9.25 11.01 -4.10
C SER A 349 10.66 10.39 -4.04
N LEU A 350 11.34 10.49 -2.89
CA LEU A 350 12.63 9.85 -2.69
C LEU A 350 12.50 8.33 -2.70
N LEU A 351 11.45 7.78 -2.08
CA LEU A 351 11.17 6.34 -2.13
C LEU A 351 10.90 5.86 -3.56
N ASN A 352 10.13 6.61 -4.36
CA ASN A 352 9.91 6.28 -5.78
C ASN A 352 11.21 6.31 -6.59
N LEU A 353 12.12 7.24 -6.30
CA LEU A 353 13.45 7.29 -6.93
C LEU A 353 14.32 6.09 -6.55
N VAL A 354 14.29 5.67 -5.28
CA VAL A 354 14.97 4.43 -4.85
C VAL A 354 14.47 3.25 -5.68
N GLY A 355 13.14 3.03 -5.74
CA GLY A 355 12.56 1.96 -6.55
C GLY A 355 12.93 2.06 -8.03
N PHE A 356 12.96 3.27 -8.59
CA PHE A 356 13.37 3.50 -9.98
C PHE A 356 14.82 3.12 -10.24
N PHE A 357 15.76 3.62 -9.43
CA PHE A 357 17.19 3.34 -9.63
C PHE A 357 17.54 1.87 -9.39
N VAL A 358 16.89 1.20 -8.44
CA VAL A 358 17.03 -0.25 -8.21
C VAL A 358 16.61 -1.04 -9.45
N ASN A 359 15.46 -0.70 -10.02
CA ASN A 359 14.92 -1.37 -11.21
C ASN A 359 15.73 -1.17 -12.49
N HIS A 360 16.59 -0.15 -12.53
CA HIS A 360 17.41 0.23 -13.67
C HIS A 360 18.90 0.31 -13.31
N ILE A 361 19.32 -0.38 -12.24
CA ILE A 361 20.69 -0.33 -11.71
C ILE A 361 21.75 -0.76 -12.74
N GLU A 362 21.35 -1.51 -13.76
CA GLU A 362 22.21 -1.92 -14.87
C GLU A 362 22.69 -0.74 -15.73
N ARG A 363 22.03 0.43 -15.66
CA ARG A 363 22.40 1.63 -16.43
C ARG A 363 23.62 2.34 -15.84
N PRO A 364 24.48 2.94 -16.68
CA PRO A 364 25.67 3.65 -16.22
C PRO A 364 25.30 4.79 -15.26
N GLY A 365 25.98 4.88 -14.11
CA GLY A 365 25.79 5.93 -13.10
C GLY A 365 24.62 5.72 -12.14
N TYR A 366 23.71 4.78 -12.41
CA TYR A 366 22.49 4.60 -11.60
C TYR A 366 22.78 4.08 -10.18
N SER A 367 23.83 3.27 -10.00
CA SER A 367 24.32 2.87 -8.66
C SER A 367 24.77 4.07 -7.82
N THR A 368 25.42 5.06 -8.45
CA THR A 368 25.81 6.32 -7.80
C THR A 368 24.59 7.19 -7.47
N TYR A 369 23.61 7.26 -8.36
CA TYR A 369 22.36 7.99 -8.10
C TYR A 369 21.56 7.36 -6.96
N LEU A 370 21.52 6.02 -6.89
CA LEU A 370 20.92 5.29 -5.77
C LEU A 370 21.64 5.60 -4.46
N ALA A 371 22.97 5.51 -4.42
CA ALA A 371 23.80 5.86 -3.26
C ALA A 371 23.50 7.28 -2.73
N LYS A 372 23.47 8.26 -3.64
CA LYS A 372 23.16 9.66 -3.30
C LYS A 372 21.71 9.85 -2.83
N THR A 373 20.78 9.08 -3.38
CA THR A 373 19.37 9.10 -2.94
C THR A 373 19.25 8.56 -1.51
N ILE A 374 19.98 7.47 -1.18
CA ILE A 374 20.03 6.92 0.19
C ILE A 374 20.65 7.95 1.16
N GLU A 375 21.73 8.64 0.77
CA GLU A 375 22.31 9.72 1.59
C GLU A 375 21.35 10.91 1.78
N LYS A 376 20.47 11.19 0.82
CA LYS A 376 19.41 12.20 0.99
C LYS A 376 18.32 11.71 1.94
N ILE A 377 17.91 10.45 1.84
CA ILE A 377 16.96 9.83 2.78
C ILE A 377 17.51 9.84 4.20
N LYS A 378 18.81 9.54 4.36
CA LYS A 378 19.52 9.63 5.64
C LYS A 378 19.59 11.05 6.20
N LYS A 379 19.28 12.11 5.44
CA LYS A 379 19.20 13.48 5.96
C LYS A 379 17.78 13.90 6.36
N ILE A 380 16.78 13.04 6.17
CA ILE A 380 15.39 13.30 6.58
C ILE A 380 15.34 13.40 8.11
N PRO A 381 14.72 14.45 8.69
CA PRO A 381 14.68 14.64 10.15
C PRO A 381 14.06 13.48 10.91
N VAL A 382 13.03 12.84 10.34
CA VAL A 382 12.31 11.73 10.97
C VAL A 382 12.39 10.49 10.08
N ILE A 383 13.06 9.45 10.57
CA ILE A 383 13.00 8.12 9.95
C ILE A 383 11.75 7.42 10.45
N ASN A 384 10.92 6.94 9.53
CA ASN A 384 9.71 6.19 9.86
C ASN A 384 9.74 4.76 9.31
N GLY A 385 8.80 3.94 9.80
CA GLY A 385 8.69 2.54 9.40
C GLY A 385 8.56 2.35 7.89
N LYS A 386 7.83 3.24 7.19
CA LYS A 386 7.69 3.16 5.72
C LYS A 386 9.02 3.34 4.99
N ILE A 387 9.89 4.23 5.48
CA ILE A 387 11.24 4.43 4.91
C ILE A 387 12.08 3.17 5.11
N VAL A 388 12.08 2.62 6.33
CA VAL A 388 12.81 1.40 6.67
C VAL A 388 12.31 0.22 5.82
N ASP A 389 11.00 0.02 5.74
CA ASP A 389 10.38 -1.05 4.94
C ASP A 389 10.76 -0.97 3.47
N HIS A 390 10.79 0.25 2.91
CA HIS A 390 11.15 0.45 1.51
C HIS A 390 12.63 0.16 1.26
N LEU A 391 13.50 0.48 2.22
CA LEU A 391 14.93 0.17 2.15
C LEU A 391 15.19 -1.33 2.36
N ILE A 392 14.46 -2.01 3.26
CA ILE A 392 14.50 -3.48 3.38
C ILE A 392 14.08 -4.12 2.05
N LYS A 393 12.96 -3.67 1.46
CA LYS A 393 12.51 -4.11 0.13
C LYS A 393 13.61 -3.90 -0.92
N MET A 394 14.23 -2.73 -0.97
CA MET A 394 15.33 -2.41 -1.88
C MET A 394 16.53 -3.34 -1.70
N LEU A 395 16.97 -3.58 -0.47
CA LEU A 395 18.10 -4.46 -0.18
C LEU A 395 17.82 -5.89 -0.62
N VAL A 396 16.59 -6.37 -0.42
CA VAL A 396 16.13 -7.67 -0.92
C VAL A 396 16.14 -7.71 -2.46
N ASP A 397 15.61 -6.67 -3.12
CA ASP A 397 15.57 -6.58 -4.59
C ASP A 397 16.99 -6.57 -5.19
N LEU A 398 17.97 -6.01 -4.46
CA LEU A 398 19.41 -6.04 -4.79
C LEU A 398 20.15 -7.32 -4.34
N LYS A 399 19.44 -8.29 -3.75
CA LYS A 399 19.99 -9.55 -3.19
C LYS A 399 20.98 -9.35 -2.03
N LEU A 400 20.91 -8.22 -1.33
CA LEU A 400 21.70 -7.90 -0.14
C LEU A 400 20.98 -8.34 1.15
N ILE A 401 20.59 -9.61 1.22
CA ILE A 401 19.73 -10.13 2.30
C ILE A 401 20.32 -9.90 3.71
N ARG A 402 21.63 -10.06 3.87
CA ARG A 402 22.31 -9.83 5.17
C ARG A 402 22.17 -8.38 5.66
N HIS A 403 22.25 -7.40 4.75
CA HIS A 403 22.03 -6.00 5.11
C HIS A 403 20.56 -5.73 5.42
N ALA A 404 19.64 -6.43 4.75
CA ALA A 404 18.20 -6.33 5.02
C ALA A 404 17.86 -6.89 6.41
N GLU A 405 18.40 -8.07 6.77
CA GLU A 405 18.30 -8.67 8.10
C GLU A 405 18.88 -7.74 9.17
N LEU A 406 20.10 -7.23 8.95
CA LEU A 406 20.74 -6.30 9.89
C LEU A 406 19.91 -5.02 10.08
N LEU A 407 19.36 -4.44 9.01
CA LEU A 407 18.49 -3.27 9.10
C LEU A 407 17.20 -3.60 9.87
N PHE A 408 16.58 -4.76 9.61
CA PHE A 408 15.38 -5.22 10.30
C PHE A 408 15.64 -5.41 11.81
N GLU A 409 16.71 -6.11 12.18
CA GLU A 409 17.10 -6.34 13.57
C GLU A 409 17.41 -5.03 14.31
N THR A 410 18.21 -4.16 13.69
CA THR A 410 18.62 -2.88 14.28
C THR A 410 17.46 -1.89 14.42
N ALA A 411 16.48 -1.93 13.52
CA ALA A 411 15.34 -1.04 13.53
C ALA A 411 14.28 -1.43 14.58
N TYR A 412 14.09 -2.73 14.85
CA TYR A 412 12.90 -3.19 15.58
C TYR A 412 13.17 -3.91 16.90
N PHE A 413 14.34 -4.53 17.08
CA PHE A 413 14.55 -5.47 18.21
C PHE A 413 15.64 -5.04 19.19
N LYS A 414 16.20 -3.83 19.03
CA LYS A 414 17.23 -3.29 19.95
C LYS A 414 16.69 -2.65 21.23
N SER A 415 15.37 -2.45 21.39
CA SER A 415 14.82 -1.79 22.57
C SER A 415 13.52 -2.41 23.12
N GLN A 416 13.51 -2.67 24.43
CA GLN A 416 12.30 -3.07 25.16
C GLN A 416 11.40 -1.85 25.36
N GLY A 417 10.10 -2.01 25.11
CA GLY A 417 9.11 -0.94 25.29
C GLY A 417 7.78 -1.32 24.67
N GLU A 418 6.69 -0.79 25.22
CA GLU A 418 5.32 -1.02 24.75
C GLU A 418 5.11 -0.48 23.33
N GLU A 419 4.46 -1.26 22.47
CA GLU A 419 4.05 -0.83 21.13
C GLU A 419 2.68 -0.17 21.22
N SER A 420 2.53 1.05 20.69
CA SER A 420 1.23 1.70 20.55
C SER A 420 0.86 1.90 19.08
N GLN A 421 -0.44 1.83 18.78
CA GLN A 421 -0.95 2.05 17.43
C GLN A 421 -0.58 3.46 16.95
N MET A 422 0.15 3.51 15.85
CA MET A 422 0.60 4.75 15.24
C MET A 422 -0.41 5.25 14.21
N THR A 423 -1.00 6.42 14.44
CA THR A 423 -1.83 7.09 13.43
C THR A 423 -0.97 7.95 12.49
N GLN A 424 -1.41 8.10 11.23
CA GLN A 424 -0.72 8.99 10.28
C GLN A 424 -0.73 10.45 10.74
N GLU A 425 -1.77 10.84 11.49
CA GLU A 425 -1.90 12.17 12.07
C GLU A 425 -0.83 12.43 13.12
N TRP A 426 -0.57 11.47 14.02
CA TRP A 426 0.47 11.61 15.03
C TRP A 426 1.87 11.69 14.40
N LEU A 427 2.14 10.90 13.36
CA LEU A 427 3.40 10.99 12.63
C LEU A 427 3.60 12.38 12.02
N TYR A 428 2.53 12.94 11.44
CA TYR A 428 2.55 14.28 10.87
C TYR A 428 2.86 15.33 11.94
N VAL A 429 2.17 15.29 13.09
CA VAL A 429 2.39 16.20 14.22
C VAL A 429 3.82 16.09 14.74
N TYR A 430 4.29 14.87 14.99
CA TYR A 430 5.66 14.61 15.44
C TYR A 430 6.71 15.14 14.46
N THR A 431 6.54 14.88 13.16
CA THR A 431 7.45 15.37 12.12
C THR A 431 7.45 16.89 12.04
N LYS A 432 6.27 17.52 12.16
CA LYS A 432 6.15 18.98 12.23
C LYS A 432 6.94 19.48 13.44
N LEU A 433 6.68 18.96 14.64
CA LEU A 433 7.38 19.35 15.88
C LEU A 433 8.90 19.23 15.75
N LYS A 434 9.43 18.08 15.32
CA LYS A 434 10.87 17.87 15.09
C LYS A 434 11.49 18.92 14.18
N VAL A 435 10.79 19.30 13.11
CA VAL A 435 11.26 20.35 12.20
C VAL A 435 11.15 21.74 12.82
N LEU A 436 10.13 22.02 13.65
CA LEU A 436 9.96 23.32 14.31
C LEU A 436 10.98 23.54 15.43
N THR A 437 11.30 22.50 16.21
CA THR A 437 12.18 22.56 17.38
C THR A 437 13.64 22.30 17.01
N GLY A 438 13.91 21.58 15.91
CA GLY A 438 15.26 21.14 15.56
C GLY A 438 15.81 20.07 16.51
N ASP A 439 14.94 19.42 17.29
CA ASP A 439 15.32 18.45 18.31
C ASP A 439 15.99 17.20 17.71
N LYS A 440 17.15 16.84 18.27
CA LYS A 440 17.99 15.72 17.80
C LYS A 440 18.04 14.54 18.76
N GLU A 441 17.24 14.55 19.83
CA GLU A 441 17.40 13.58 20.93
C GLU A 441 16.13 12.76 21.18
N THR A 442 14.95 13.29 20.87
CA THR A 442 13.68 12.60 21.13
C THR A 442 13.31 11.67 19.97
N PHE A 443 13.65 10.38 20.03
CA PHE A 443 13.34 9.41 18.96
C PHE A 443 12.20 8.49 19.35
N TYR A 444 11.25 8.25 18.45
CA TYR A 444 10.18 7.30 18.72
C TYR A 444 10.59 5.87 18.35
N LYS A 445 10.04 4.89 19.07
CA LYS A 445 10.25 3.47 18.80
C LYS A 445 9.57 3.07 17.48
N LEU A 446 10.31 2.40 16.62
CA LEU A 446 9.79 1.81 15.38
C LEU A 446 9.23 0.42 15.65
N SER A 447 8.19 0.05 14.90
CA SER A 447 7.60 -1.29 14.92
C SER A 447 7.60 -1.89 13.51
N PRO A 448 7.84 -3.21 13.38
CA PRO A 448 7.85 -3.88 12.09
C PRO A 448 6.44 -3.88 11.50
N SER A 449 6.37 -3.79 10.17
CA SER A 449 5.11 -3.80 9.44
C SER A 449 4.94 -5.07 8.64
N HIS A 450 3.72 -5.30 8.16
CA HIS A 450 3.42 -6.31 7.15
C HIS A 450 4.42 -6.33 5.98
N VAL A 451 4.86 -5.15 5.53
CA VAL A 451 5.76 -5.01 4.37
C VAL A 451 7.18 -5.46 4.71
N SER A 452 7.68 -5.21 5.93
CA SER A 452 9.02 -5.64 6.36
C SER A 452 9.13 -7.18 6.31
N PHE A 453 8.16 -7.87 6.94
CA PHE A 453 8.11 -9.34 6.96
C PHE A 453 7.92 -9.93 5.57
N THR A 454 6.94 -9.43 4.80
CA THR A 454 6.70 -9.91 3.42
C THR A 454 7.93 -9.74 2.54
N SER A 455 8.68 -8.64 2.70
CA SER A 455 9.91 -8.39 1.95
C SER A 455 11.01 -9.40 2.30
N LEU A 456 11.17 -9.75 3.58
CA LEU A 456 12.15 -10.74 4.02
C LEU A 456 11.80 -12.17 3.59
N PHE A 457 10.52 -12.60 3.69
CA PHE A 457 10.10 -13.92 3.19
C PHE A 457 10.40 -14.06 1.70
N ARG A 458 10.08 -13.03 0.92
CA ARG A 458 10.46 -12.95 -0.50
C ARG A 458 11.97 -13.02 -0.69
N GLY A 459 12.74 -12.31 0.15
CA GLY A 459 14.19 -12.30 0.11
C GLY A 459 14.83 -13.65 0.41
N TYR A 460 14.29 -14.41 1.36
CA TYR A 460 14.78 -15.76 1.67
C TYR A 460 14.61 -16.71 0.50
N ARG A 461 13.44 -16.68 -0.17
CA ARG A 461 13.24 -17.40 -1.44
C ARG A 461 14.26 -16.96 -2.48
N GLU A 462 14.34 -15.66 -2.71
CA GLU A 462 15.04 -15.07 -3.85
C GLU A 462 16.57 -15.07 -3.74
N CYS A 463 17.10 -15.10 -2.51
CA CYS A 463 18.53 -15.14 -2.20
C CYS A 463 18.97 -16.54 -1.75
N GLN A 464 18.17 -17.57 -2.07
CA GLN A 464 18.48 -18.97 -1.81
C GLN A 464 18.87 -19.26 -0.35
N GLN A 465 18.13 -18.68 0.61
CA GLN A 465 18.33 -18.94 2.03
C GLN A 465 17.63 -20.25 2.47
N PRO A 466 18.20 -20.96 3.46
CA PRO A 466 17.59 -22.18 3.99
C PRO A 466 16.25 -21.87 4.67
N PHE A 467 15.34 -22.85 4.67
CA PHE A 467 14.01 -22.70 5.27
C PHE A 467 14.05 -22.36 6.77
N GLU A 468 15.13 -22.72 7.46
CA GLU A 468 15.36 -22.35 8.86
C GLU A 468 15.29 -20.83 9.12
N ARG A 469 15.65 -20.00 8.12
CA ARG A 469 15.47 -18.54 8.21
C ARG A 469 14.01 -18.11 8.18
N VAL A 470 13.15 -18.83 7.45
CA VAL A 470 11.69 -18.64 7.46
C VAL A 470 11.15 -18.98 8.85
N LYS A 471 11.53 -20.13 9.43
CA LYS A 471 11.14 -20.53 10.79
C LYS A 471 11.57 -19.50 11.84
N GLN A 472 12.80 -19.01 11.77
CA GLN A 472 13.31 -17.95 12.67
C GLN A 472 12.49 -16.66 12.55
N LEU A 473 12.18 -16.23 11.33
CA LEU A 473 11.40 -15.01 11.13
C LEU A 473 9.94 -15.16 11.61
N LEU A 474 9.34 -16.34 11.42
CA LEU A 474 8.03 -16.66 11.98
C LEU A 474 8.06 -16.60 13.52
N LEU A 475 9.08 -17.17 14.16
CA LEU A 475 9.26 -17.12 15.61
C LEU A 475 9.38 -15.68 16.13
N ILE A 476 10.18 -14.84 15.43
CA ILE A 476 10.32 -13.42 15.76
C ILE A 476 8.96 -12.72 15.65
N MET A 477 8.21 -13.00 14.59
CA MET A 477 6.90 -12.40 14.39
C MET A 477 5.93 -12.76 15.52
N ASP A 478 5.87 -14.04 15.91
CA ASP A 478 4.96 -14.54 16.93
C ASP A 478 5.30 -14.07 18.35
N LYS A 479 6.60 -14.05 18.68
CA LYS A 479 7.08 -13.79 20.05
C LYS A 479 7.43 -12.33 20.31
N LEU A 480 7.89 -11.60 19.28
CA LEU A 480 8.52 -10.29 19.44
C LEU A 480 7.80 -9.17 18.68
N SER A 481 6.75 -9.46 17.91
CA SER A 481 6.02 -8.44 17.15
C SER A 481 4.52 -8.47 17.42
N THR A 482 3.84 -7.36 17.14
CA THR A 482 2.36 -7.29 17.12
C THR A 482 1.76 -7.73 15.79
N GLN A 483 2.58 -8.02 14.77
CA GLN A 483 2.11 -8.40 13.44
C GLN A 483 1.64 -9.86 13.41
N THR A 484 0.54 -10.11 12.70
CA THR A 484 0.05 -11.46 12.41
C THR A 484 0.43 -11.86 10.99
N MET A 485 0.46 -13.17 10.72
CA MET A 485 0.61 -13.68 9.36
C MET A 485 -0.50 -13.13 8.46
N SER A 486 -0.23 -13.06 7.17
CA SER A 486 -1.22 -12.63 6.19
C SER A 486 -1.24 -13.55 5.00
N THR A 487 -2.32 -13.49 4.22
CA THR A 487 -2.45 -14.23 2.96
C THR A 487 -1.25 -14.00 2.03
N THR A 488 -0.75 -12.76 1.96
CA THR A 488 0.39 -12.40 1.09
C THR A 488 1.74 -12.90 1.63
N MET A 489 1.92 -12.96 2.95
CA MET A 489 3.12 -13.57 3.54
C MET A 489 3.16 -15.09 3.26
N TYR A 490 2.05 -15.79 3.52
CA TYR A 490 1.92 -17.21 3.16
C TYR A 490 2.16 -17.44 1.68
N PHE A 491 1.60 -16.56 0.83
CA PHE A 491 1.79 -16.65 -0.60
C PHE A 491 3.27 -16.56 -1.02
N GLU A 492 4.07 -15.68 -0.41
CA GLU A 492 5.51 -15.62 -0.68
C GLU A 492 6.27 -16.87 -0.22
N ILE A 493 5.86 -17.46 0.91
CA ILE A 493 6.42 -18.73 1.42
C ILE A 493 6.06 -19.88 0.48
N PHE A 494 4.80 -20.06 0.09
CA PHE A 494 4.39 -21.13 -0.82
C PHE A 494 5.05 -21.01 -2.21
N LYS A 495 5.20 -19.80 -2.74
CA LYS A 495 6.01 -19.58 -3.96
C LYS A 495 7.45 -20.05 -3.79
N GLY A 496 7.99 -19.94 -2.58
CA GLY A 496 9.30 -20.45 -2.22
C GLY A 496 9.46 -21.92 -2.56
N PHE A 497 8.53 -22.77 -2.12
CA PHE A 497 8.55 -24.22 -2.36
C PHE A 497 8.50 -24.62 -3.85
N LEU A 498 7.90 -23.80 -4.74
CA LEU A 498 7.95 -24.05 -6.19
C LEU A 498 9.34 -23.76 -6.78
N SER A 499 10.04 -22.77 -6.24
CA SER A 499 11.33 -22.29 -6.78
C SER A 499 12.55 -22.89 -6.07
N ARG A 500 12.36 -23.54 -4.92
CA ARG A 500 13.42 -24.02 -4.03
C ARG A 500 13.30 -25.54 -3.85
N ALA A 501 14.28 -26.26 -4.39
CA ALA A 501 14.37 -27.71 -4.23
C ALA A 501 14.76 -28.11 -2.79
N ASP A 502 15.60 -27.30 -2.13
CA ASP A 502 16.13 -27.50 -0.78
C ASP A 502 15.14 -27.23 0.36
N TRP A 503 13.94 -26.73 0.05
CA TRP A 503 12.88 -26.62 1.05
C TRP A 503 12.12 -27.94 1.06
N GLU A 504 12.22 -28.68 2.16
CA GLU A 504 11.85 -30.08 2.21
C GLU A 504 10.33 -30.29 2.33
N PHE A 505 9.90 -31.56 2.19
CA PHE A 505 8.50 -31.93 2.33
C PHE A 505 7.97 -31.66 3.76
N ASP A 506 8.79 -31.91 4.78
CA ASP A 506 8.46 -31.64 6.19
C ASP A 506 8.26 -30.15 6.45
N ASP A 507 9.03 -29.28 5.79
CA ASP A 507 8.86 -27.83 5.88
C ASP A 507 7.52 -27.39 5.26
N LEU A 508 7.06 -28.03 4.19
CA LEU A 508 5.76 -27.77 3.58
C LEU A 508 4.63 -28.17 4.53
N ILE A 509 4.73 -29.37 5.12
CA ILE A 509 3.83 -29.86 6.15
C ILE A 509 3.73 -28.86 7.31
N PHE A 510 4.87 -28.36 7.80
CA PHE A 510 4.92 -27.36 8.86
C PHE A 510 4.12 -26.10 8.53
N VAL A 511 4.30 -25.54 7.33
CA VAL A 511 3.59 -24.32 6.91
C VAL A 511 2.09 -24.57 6.74
N LEU A 512 1.69 -25.72 6.20
CA LEU A 512 0.28 -26.10 6.04
C LEU A 512 -0.41 -26.29 7.41
N ALA A 513 0.22 -27.03 8.32
CA ALA A 513 -0.29 -27.24 9.67
C ALA A 513 -0.47 -25.91 10.43
N ARG A 514 0.52 -25.02 10.30
CA ARG A 514 0.44 -23.66 10.86
C ARG A 514 -0.73 -22.86 10.27
N LEU A 515 -0.87 -22.84 8.95
CA LEU A 515 -1.94 -22.12 8.27
C LEU A 515 -3.33 -22.60 8.71
N VAL A 516 -3.52 -23.92 8.82
CA VAL A 516 -4.77 -24.52 9.32
C VAL A 516 -5.07 -24.05 10.74
N LYS A 517 -4.06 -24.05 11.62
CA LYS A 517 -4.23 -23.66 13.03
C LYS A 517 -4.56 -22.19 13.21
N GLU A 518 -3.94 -21.29 12.45
CA GLU A 518 -4.27 -19.85 12.49
C GLU A 518 -5.68 -19.54 11.98
N ILE A 519 -6.17 -20.30 10.99
CA ILE A 519 -7.55 -20.16 10.49
C ILE A 519 -8.56 -20.72 11.50
N ASP A 520 -8.20 -21.76 12.24
CA ASP A 520 -9.08 -22.35 13.26
C ASP A 520 -9.16 -21.48 14.53
N SER A 521 -8.09 -20.75 14.87
CA SER A 521 -8.08 -19.87 16.04
C SER A 521 -8.93 -18.60 15.83
N GLY A 522 -8.91 -17.97 14.64
CA GLY A 522 -9.44 -16.61 14.39
C GLY A 522 -10.95 -16.34 14.50
N LYS A 523 -11.80 -17.25 14.99
CA LYS A 523 -13.27 -17.02 15.12
C LYS A 523 -13.78 -17.30 16.54
N ASN A 524 -14.36 -16.27 17.17
CA ASN A 524 -14.92 -16.33 18.54
C ASN A 524 -16.03 -17.39 18.69
N ASP A 525 -15.85 -18.23 19.71
CA ASP A 525 -16.84 -18.76 20.67
C ASP A 525 -18.05 -19.60 20.24
N ASN A 526 -18.02 -20.33 19.12
CA ASN A 526 -18.88 -21.55 18.98
C ASN A 526 -18.36 -22.60 17.98
N ASP A 527 -17.38 -22.22 17.14
CA ASP A 527 -16.70 -23.12 16.19
C ASP A 527 -15.29 -23.55 16.65
N GLN A 528 -14.90 -23.17 17.87
CA GLN A 528 -13.72 -23.74 18.54
C GLN A 528 -13.88 -25.24 18.49
N TYR A 529 -12.95 -25.89 17.76
CA TYR A 529 -12.96 -27.30 17.39
C TYR A 529 -13.63 -27.67 16.07
N SER A 530 -13.62 -26.85 15.01
CA SER A 530 -13.94 -27.39 13.68
C SER A 530 -13.03 -28.58 13.34
N LEU A 531 -11.73 -28.46 13.61
CA LEU A 531 -10.76 -29.53 13.38
C LEU A 531 -10.95 -30.71 14.35
N LYS A 532 -10.99 -30.51 15.68
CA LYS A 532 -11.24 -31.62 16.62
C LYS A 532 -12.62 -32.25 16.44
N LYS A 533 -13.64 -31.50 15.98
CA LYS A 533 -14.99 -32.01 15.70
C LYS A 533 -15.05 -32.77 14.39
N LEU A 534 -14.26 -32.41 13.38
CA LEU A 534 -14.10 -33.18 12.14
C LEU A 534 -13.28 -34.45 12.39
N ILE A 535 -12.21 -34.37 13.20
CA ILE A 535 -11.44 -35.53 13.69
C ILE A 535 -12.34 -36.44 14.52
N SER A 536 -13.08 -35.91 15.50
CA SER A 536 -13.97 -36.70 16.37
C SER A 536 -15.16 -37.31 15.63
N LYS A 537 -15.54 -36.75 14.48
CA LYS A 537 -16.57 -37.30 13.59
C LYS A 537 -16.02 -38.34 12.61
N GLY A 538 -14.73 -38.65 12.64
CA GLY A 538 -14.09 -39.55 11.69
C GLY A 538 -14.03 -39.02 10.26
N ALA A 539 -14.30 -37.72 10.06
CA ALA A 539 -14.24 -37.07 8.75
C ALA A 539 -12.80 -36.77 8.33
N LEU A 540 -11.85 -36.81 9.28
CA LEU A 540 -10.42 -36.61 9.06
C LEU A 540 -9.65 -37.71 9.80
N ASN A 541 -8.87 -38.51 9.07
CA ASN A 541 -8.02 -39.53 9.64
C ASN A 541 -6.64 -38.93 9.91
N ILE A 542 -6.56 -38.11 10.95
CA ILE A 542 -5.31 -37.43 11.32
C ILE A 542 -4.48 -38.35 12.20
N ASN A 543 -3.28 -38.69 11.73
CA ASN A 543 -2.31 -39.52 12.45
C ASN A 543 -1.94 -38.84 13.80
N VAL A 544 -1.64 -39.64 14.84
CA VAL A 544 -1.35 -39.15 16.21
C VAL A 544 -0.15 -38.19 16.23
N GLU A 545 0.83 -38.41 15.35
CA GLU A 545 2.00 -37.54 15.18
C GLU A 545 1.64 -36.13 14.69
N LEU A 546 0.66 -36.01 13.78
CA LEU A 546 0.16 -34.73 13.30
C LEU A 546 -0.57 -33.97 14.41
N GLN A 547 -1.28 -34.68 15.30
CA GLN A 547 -1.92 -34.07 16.47
C GLN A 547 -0.89 -33.51 17.47
N LEU A 548 0.23 -34.21 17.68
CA LEU A 548 1.34 -33.73 18.50
C LEU A 548 2.04 -32.53 17.84
N TYR A 549 2.30 -32.59 16.53
CA TYR A 549 2.90 -31.49 15.77
C TYR A 549 2.03 -30.22 15.77
N MET A 550 0.70 -30.39 15.67
CA MET A 550 -0.25 -29.29 15.80
C MET A 550 -0.41 -28.78 17.24
N ALA A 551 -0.04 -29.57 18.26
CA ALA A 551 -0.08 -29.15 19.66
C ALA A 551 1.08 -28.19 20.02
N GLU A 552 2.24 -28.33 19.38
CA GLU A 552 3.46 -27.56 19.70
C GLU A 552 3.36 -26.05 19.38
N PHE A 553 2.50 -25.64 18.45
CA PHE A 553 2.43 -24.25 18.00
C PHE A 553 1.14 -23.54 18.45
N GLU A 554 1.06 -22.87 19.59
CA GLU A 554 -0.10 -22.00 19.87
C GLU A 554 0.06 -20.62 19.23
N PRO A 555 -0.85 -20.18 18.34
CA PRO A 555 -0.79 -18.83 17.81
C PRO A 555 -0.96 -17.86 18.98
N ALA A 556 0.05 -17.02 19.22
CA ALA A 556 0.05 -16.08 20.34
C ALA A 556 -1.12 -15.08 20.27
N ARG A 557 -1.71 -14.88 19.08
CA ARG A 557 -2.79 -13.92 18.82
C ARG A 557 -3.76 -14.43 17.77
N LEU A 558 -5.03 -14.08 17.95
CA LEU A 558 -6.10 -14.33 16.97
C LEU A 558 -5.88 -13.49 15.71
N ASN A 559 -6.08 -14.10 14.54
CA ASN A 559 -5.92 -13.42 13.26
C ASN A 559 -7.25 -13.37 12.49
N PRO A 560 -8.13 -12.39 12.79
CA PRO A 560 -9.44 -12.30 12.15
C PRO A 560 -9.37 -11.91 10.66
N ASP A 561 -8.22 -11.41 10.20
CA ASP A 561 -8.04 -10.86 8.85
C ASP A 561 -7.40 -11.85 7.85
N LEU A 562 -6.96 -13.03 8.31
CA LEU A 562 -6.40 -14.06 7.43
C LEU A 562 -7.49 -14.66 6.52
N ARG A 563 -7.33 -14.48 5.21
CA ARG A 563 -8.28 -15.01 4.22
C ARG A 563 -7.60 -15.99 3.27
N LEU A 564 -8.18 -17.17 3.11
CA LEU A 564 -7.81 -18.09 2.05
C LEU A 564 -8.34 -17.57 0.71
N SER A 565 -7.52 -16.78 0.01
CA SER A 565 -7.86 -16.34 -1.34
C SER A 565 -7.84 -17.53 -2.30
N ARG A 566 -8.65 -17.48 -3.37
CA ARG A 566 -8.59 -18.46 -4.47
C ARG A 566 -7.15 -18.63 -4.98
N LEU A 567 -6.44 -17.52 -5.17
CA LEU A 567 -5.07 -17.49 -5.65
C LEU A 567 -4.10 -18.24 -4.73
N LEU A 568 -4.25 -18.09 -3.41
CA LEU A 568 -3.45 -18.84 -2.44
C LEU A 568 -3.76 -20.35 -2.49
N MET A 569 -5.03 -20.73 -2.61
CA MET A 569 -5.41 -22.14 -2.73
C MET A 569 -4.85 -22.78 -4.01
N GLU A 570 -4.95 -22.09 -5.15
CA GLU A 570 -4.34 -22.57 -6.41
C GLU A 570 -2.83 -22.79 -6.25
N LEU A 571 -2.14 -21.88 -5.57
CA LEU A 571 -0.72 -22.01 -5.28
C LEU A 571 -0.42 -23.20 -4.36
N ILE A 572 -1.20 -23.41 -3.31
CA ILE A 572 -1.04 -24.55 -2.40
C ILE A 572 -1.18 -25.87 -3.16
N PHE A 573 -2.21 -26.02 -4.01
CA PHE A 573 -2.36 -27.19 -4.86
C PHE A 573 -1.14 -27.42 -5.76
N MET A 574 -0.64 -26.38 -6.44
CA MET A 574 0.54 -26.50 -7.29
C MET A 574 1.78 -26.94 -6.49
N VAL A 575 1.99 -26.40 -5.29
CA VAL A 575 3.12 -26.76 -4.42
C VAL A 575 3.03 -28.22 -3.98
N CYS A 576 1.87 -28.64 -3.48
CA CYS A 576 1.63 -30.02 -3.04
C CYS A 576 1.81 -31.02 -4.19
N GLU A 577 1.23 -30.75 -5.36
CA GLU A 577 1.40 -31.58 -6.56
C GLU A 577 2.88 -31.70 -6.96
N THR A 578 3.62 -30.58 -6.93
CA THR A 578 5.04 -30.56 -7.32
C THR A 578 5.90 -31.34 -6.33
N LYS A 579 5.64 -31.22 -5.03
CA LYS A 579 6.43 -31.88 -3.98
C LYS A 579 6.11 -33.37 -3.87
N LEU A 580 4.85 -33.79 -4.08
CA LEU A 580 4.47 -35.20 -4.13
C LEU A 580 5.13 -35.93 -5.32
N ARG A 581 5.17 -35.30 -6.50
CA ARG A 581 5.82 -35.87 -7.70
C ARG A 581 7.33 -36.03 -7.54
N ALA A 582 7.95 -35.24 -6.67
CA ALA A 582 9.38 -35.32 -6.39
C ALA A 582 9.73 -36.47 -5.43
N LEU A 583 8.75 -37.08 -4.77
CA LEU A 583 8.91 -38.27 -3.94
C LEU A 583 8.68 -39.50 -4.82
N GLU A 584 9.75 -40.18 -5.21
CA GLU A 584 9.75 -41.24 -6.25
C GLU A 584 9.08 -42.57 -5.83
N GLU A 585 8.66 -42.73 -4.56
CA GLU A 585 8.02 -43.96 -4.04
C GLU A 585 6.67 -43.66 -3.33
N ASP A 586 5.65 -44.49 -3.61
CA ASP A 586 4.33 -44.58 -2.94
C ASP A 586 3.39 -43.34 -2.90
N THR A 587 3.67 -42.26 -3.64
CA THR A 587 2.82 -41.04 -3.64
C THR A 587 1.67 -41.04 -4.67
N ILE A 588 1.57 -42.04 -5.55
CA ILE A 588 0.56 -42.11 -6.63
C ILE A 588 -0.87 -42.00 -6.08
N LEU A 589 -1.15 -42.64 -4.93
CA LEU A 589 -2.46 -42.57 -4.29
C LEU A 589 -2.74 -41.17 -3.74
N ALA A 590 -1.75 -40.51 -3.14
CA ALA A 590 -1.85 -39.16 -2.61
C ALA A 590 -2.07 -38.14 -3.75
N GLU A 591 -1.36 -38.26 -4.86
CA GLU A 591 -1.55 -37.41 -6.05
C GLU A 591 -2.95 -37.54 -6.64
N LYS A 592 -3.47 -38.78 -6.73
CA LYS A 592 -4.82 -39.03 -7.23
C LYS A 592 -5.87 -38.41 -6.31
N ARG A 593 -5.71 -38.55 -4.99
CA ARG A 593 -6.59 -37.92 -3.99
C ARG A 593 -6.52 -36.40 -4.09
N LEU A 594 -5.33 -35.82 -4.18
CA LEU A 594 -5.14 -34.37 -4.32
C LEU A 594 -5.82 -33.83 -5.58
N SER A 595 -5.70 -34.54 -6.70
CA SER A 595 -6.36 -34.20 -7.96
C SER A 595 -7.89 -34.23 -7.85
N GLN A 596 -8.44 -35.24 -7.16
CA GLN A 596 -9.88 -35.33 -6.89
C GLN A 596 -10.36 -34.18 -5.99
N THR A 597 -9.60 -33.85 -4.94
CA THR A 597 -9.89 -32.72 -4.04
C THR A 597 -9.89 -31.40 -4.80
N LYS A 598 -8.93 -31.20 -5.72
CA LYS A 598 -8.87 -30.00 -6.58
C LYS A 598 -10.08 -29.89 -7.51
N LEU A 599 -10.52 -30.99 -8.12
CA LEU A 599 -11.72 -31.01 -8.98
C LEU A 599 -12.99 -30.70 -8.19
N SER A 600 -13.15 -31.32 -7.02
CA SER A 600 -14.26 -31.04 -6.10
C SER A 600 -14.28 -29.57 -5.67
N TRP A 601 -13.12 -29.03 -5.33
CA TRP A 601 -12.97 -27.61 -4.99
C TRP A 601 -13.38 -26.70 -6.16
N LEU A 602 -12.95 -26.99 -7.39
CA LEU A 602 -13.34 -26.20 -8.57
C LEU A 602 -14.86 -26.23 -8.81
N GLN A 603 -15.52 -27.38 -8.63
CA GLN A 603 -16.97 -27.51 -8.73
C GLN A 603 -17.68 -26.66 -7.66
N MET A 604 -17.26 -26.77 -6.40
CA MET A 604 -17.81 -25.96 -5.30
C MET A 604 -17.66 -24.45 -5.53
N MET A 605 -16.63 -24.05 -6.30
CA MET A 605 -16.36 -22.66 -6.66
C MET A 605 -17.24 -22.14 -7.81
N GLU A 606 -17.64 -23.01 -8.75
CA GLU A 606 -18.56 -22.66 -9.85
C GLU A 606 -19.99 -22.40 -9.34
N ASP A 607 -20.38 -23.09 -8.27
CA ASP A 607 -21.69 -22.95 -7.61
C ASP A 607 -21.82 -21.65 -6.79
N ILE A 608 -20.79 -20.79 -6.75
CA ILE A 608 -20.84 -19.49 -6.09
C ILE A 608 -21.32 -18.44 -7.12
N PRO A 609 -22.55 -17.90 -6.99
CA PRO A 609 -23.08 -16.91 -7.94
C PRO A 609 -22.15 -15.69 -8.06
N ARG A 610 -22.06 -15.03 -9.23
CA ARG A 610 -21.07 -13.94 -9.48
C ARG A 610 -21.37 -12.58 -8.81
N ILE A 611 -22.36 -12.50 -7.91
CA ILE A 611 -22.90 -11.22 -7.38
C ILE A 611 -22.22 -10.83 -6.05
N GLY A 612 -21.26 -9.92 -6.09
CA GLY A 612 -20.37 -9.55 -4.97
C GLY A 612 -21.04 -9.07 -3.68
N SER A 613 -21.41 -10.02 -2.80
CA SER A 613 -21.85 -9.76 -1.43
C SER A 613 -20.84 -10.29 -0.40
N GLY A 614 -20.85 -9.73 0.83
CA GLY A 614 -19.97 -10.19 1.92
C GLY A 614 -20.13 -11.69 2.25
N MET A 615 -21.33 -12.22 2.03
CA MET A 615 -21.69 -13.64 2.19
C MET A 615 -20.85 -14.58 1.30
N GLN A 616 -20.38 -14.10 0.14
CA GLN A 616 -19.53 -14.89 -0.74
C GLN A 616 -18.13 -15.08 -0.19
N ALA A 617 -17.58 -14.05 0.46
CA ALA A 617 -16.26 -14.12 1.06
C ALA A 617 -16.25 -15.12 2.22
N ASP A 618 -17.32 -15.17 3.01
CA ASP A 618 -17.47 -16.11 4.12
C ASP A 618 -17.67 -17.55 3.64
N ARG A 619 -18.50 -17.77 2.60
CA ARG A 619 -18.68 -19.09 1.98
C ARG A 619 -17.39 -19.59 1.34
N LEU A 620 -16.68 -18.72 0.62
CA LEU A 620 -15.36 -19.02 0.04
C LEU A 620 -14.35 -19.40 1.13
N ALA A 621 -14.29 -18.65 2.22
CA ALA A 621 -13.39 -18.93 3.33
C ALA A 621 -13.69 -20.30 3.97
N TYR A 622 -14.97 -20.66 4.11
CA TYR A 622 -15.38 -21.96 4.63
C TYR A 622 -15.00 -23.12 3.71
N ILE A 623 -15.33 -23.03 2.42
CA ILE A 623 -14.95 -24.04 1.41
C ILE A 623 -13.44 -24.23 1.39
N ASN A 624 -12.68 -23.13 1.31
CA ASN A 624 -11.23 -23.20 1.25
C ASN A 624 -10.62 -23.78 2.55
N LYS A 625 -11.25 -23.55 3.71
CA LYS A 625 -10.81 -24.14 4.99
C LYS A 625 -10.95 -25.67 4.97
N ILE A 626 -12.10 -26.20 4.56
CA ILE A 626 -12.32 -27.64 4.47
C ILE A 626 -11.28 -28.27 3.54
N VAL A 627 -11.17 -27.70 2.34
CA VAL A 627 -10.24 -28.19 1.31
C VAL A 627 -8.79 -28.14 1.79
N LEU A 628 -8.39 -27.10 2.53
CA LEU A 628 -7.04 -27.02 3.09
C LEU A 628 -6.76 -28.13 4.10
N ILE A 629 -7.75 -28.50 4.92
CA ILE A 629 -7.60 -29.56 5.90
C ILE A 629 -7.50 -30.92 5.19
N ASP A 630 -8.29 -31.14 4.13
CA ASP A 630 -8.19 -32.33 3.29
C ASP A 630 -6.82 -32.42 2.62
N ILE A 631 -6.28 -31.30 2.11
CA ILE A 631 -4.92 -31.24 1.56
C ILE A 631 -3.91 -31.67 2.63
N LEU A 632 -3.96 -31.09 3.83
CA LEU A 632 -3.05 -31.46 4.92
C LEU A 632 -3.13 -32.95 5.26
N SER A 633 -4.33 -33.53 5.26
CA SER A 633 -4.53 -34.97 5.50
C SER A 633 -4.04 -35.87 4.37
N ILE A 634 -3.88 -35.36 3.15
CA ILE A 634 -3.30 -36.10 2.01
C ILE A 634 -1.76 -36.04 2.04
N MET A 635 -1.22 -34.95 2.58
CA MET A 635 0.22 -34.69 2.63
C MET A 635 0.93 -35.39 3.80
N PHE A 636 0.19 -35.79 4.83
CA PHE A 636 0.65 -36.72 5.87
C PHE A 636 0.23 -38.14 5.53
#